data_AF-A0A2W1KGV1-F1
#
_entry.id   AF-A0A2W1KGV1-F1
#
_cell.length_a   1.000
_cell.length_b   1.000
_cell.length_c   1.000
_cell.angle_alpha   90.00
_cell.angle_beta   90.00
_cell.angle_gamma   90.00
#
_symmetry.space_group_name_H-M   'P 1'
#
loop_
_entity.id
_entity.type
_entity.pdbx_description
1 polymer ?
#
loop_
_entity_poly.entity_id
_entity_poly.type
_entity_poly.pdbx_seq_one_letter_code
_entity_poly.pdbx_strand_id
1 'polypeptide(L)'
;MSNIYFLTILIAIGILYSLKFYMENRKVIEKIKFGKVIYLLQNLTGASLALLVYYKKIDWIFFFLILPVFIASSVWFYFQYYRLKESKQELIYVGCLYLMIFLVFIK
;
A
#
# COMPACT_ATOMS: atom_id res chain seq x y z
N MET A 1 23.22 1.35 16.57
CA MET A 1 22.00 1.32 17.41
C MET A 1 20.91 2.32 16.99
N SER A 2 21.19 3.45 16.32
CA SER A 2 20.17 4.48 15.98
C SER A 2 19.15 4.09 14.88
N ASN A 3 19.51 3.23 13.93
CA ASN A 3 18.73 3.07 12.69
C ASN A 3 17.51 2.12 12.82
N ILE A 4 17.52 1.20 13.80
CA ILE A 4 16.40 0.25 14.03
C ILE A 4 15.24 0.96 14.74
N TYR A 5 15.53 1.76 15.76
CA TYR A 5 14.51 2.55 16.47
C TYR A 5 13.84 3.57 15.56
N PHE A 6 14.61 4.20 14.67
CA PHE A 6 14.04 5.12 13.68
C PHE A 6 13.07 4.42 12.72
N LEU A 7 13.42 3.22 12.24
CA LEU A 7 12.56 2.42 11.38
C LEU A 7 11.29 1.95 12.10
N THR A 8 11.40 1.47 13.34
CA THR A 8 10.22 1.05 14.11
C THR A 8 9.30 2.22 14.42
N ILE A 9 9.84 3.42 14.68
CA ILE A 9 9.04 4.64 14.82
C ILE A 9 8.32 4.97 13.51
N LEU A 10 9.00 4.91 12.36
CA LEU A 10 8.37 5.15 11.06
C LEU A 10 7.26 4.14 10.74
N ILE A 11 7.48 2.86 11.02
CA ILE A 11 6.48 1.80 10.83
C ILE A 11 5.29 2.05 11.77
N ALA A 12 5.53 2.40 13.03
CA ALA A 12 4.47 2.71 14.00
C ALA A 12 3.63 3.92 13.55
N ILE A 13 4.26 5.00 13.10
CA ILE A 13 3.58 6.17 12.54
C ILE A 13 2.75 5.78 11.31
N GLY A 14 3.30 4.95 10.42
CA GLY A 14 2.60 4.45 9.25
C GLY A 14 1.35 3.63 9.59
N ILE A 15 1.45 2.75 10.60
CA ILE A 15 0.32 1.95 11.09
C ILE A 15 -0.76 2.86 11.70
N LEU A 16 -0.36 3.83 12.53
CA LEU A 16 -1.31 4.77 13.15
C LEU A 16 -2.05 5.61 12.11
N TYR A 17 -1.33 6.13 11.11
CA TYR A 17 -1.92 6.86 10.00
C TYR A 17 -2.91 5.98 9.21
N SER A 18 -2.51 4.75 8.91
CA SER A 18 -3.34 3.78 8.19
C SER A 18 -4.61 3.42 8.98
N LEU A 19 -4.52 3.27 10.30
CA LEU A 19 -5.68 3.02 11.16
C LEU A 19 -6.62 4.22 11.18
N LYS A 20 -6.08 5.44 11.30
CA LYS A 20 -6.87 6.67 11.23
C LYS A 20 -7.61 6.77 9.89
N PHE A 21 -6.90 6.56 8.78
CA PHE A 21 -7.51 6.55 7.45
C PHE A 21 -8.62 5.51 7.34
N TYR A 22 -8.40 4.29 7.84
CA TYR A 22 -9.41 3.24 7.83
C TYR A 22 -10.65 3.64 8.63
N MET A 23 -10.49 4.23 9.82
CA MET A 23 -11.63 4.66 10.64
C MET A 23 -12.46 5.75 9.95
N GLU A 24 -11.80 6.76 9.38
CA GLU A 24 -12.45 7.86 8.66
C GLU A 24 -13.20 7.36 7.40
N ASN A 25 -12.68 6.32 6.76
CA ASN A 25 -13.15 5.84 5.47
C ASN A 25 -13.87 4.48 5.52
N ARG A 26 -14.14 3.98 6.72
CA ARG A 26 -14.67 2.63 6.96
C ARG A 26 -15.91 2.33 6.13
N LYS A 27 -16.85 3.27 6.06
CA LYS A 27 -18.11 3.13 5.30
C LYS A 27 -17.90 2.92 3.81
N VAL A 28 -16.85 3.51 3.23
CA VAL A 28 -16.50 3.35 1.82
C VAL A 28 -15.76 2.04 1.61
N ILE A 29 -14.81 1.72 2.49
CA ILE A 29 -14.01 0.49 2.44
C ILE A 29 -14.91 -0.76 2.60
N GLU A 30 -15.94 -0.69 3.44
CA GLU A 30 -16.93 -1.75 3.63
C GLU A 30 -17.78 -2.04 2.38
N LYS A 31 -17.96 -1.06 1.49
CA LYS A 31 -18.68 -1.24 0.21
C LYS A 31 -17.82 -1.94 -0.85
N ILE A 32 -16.51 -1.96 -0.68
CA ILE A 32 -15.59 -2.66 -1.59
C ILE A 32 -15.65 -4.16 -1.25
N LYS A 33 -15.84 -5.01 -2.27
CA LYS A 33 -15.82 -6.47 -2.09
C LYS A 33 -14.46 -6.88 -1.53
N PHE A 34 -14.46 -7.54 -0.36
CA PHE A 34 -13.26 -7.86 0.43
C PHE A 34 -12.42 -6.64 0.87
N GLY A 35 -12.96 -5.42 0.84
CA GLY A 35 -12.21 -4.18 1.05
C GLY A 35 -11.43 -4.13 2.37
N LYS A 36 -12.04 -4.57 3.48
CA LYS A 36 -11.37 -4.67 4.78
C LYS A 36 -10.17 -5.61 4.75
N VAL A 37 -10.36 -6.78 4.14
CA VAL A 37 -9.34 -7.84 4.07
C VAL A 37 -8.18 -7.40 3.19
N ILE A 38 -8.49 -6.82 2.03
CA ILE A 38 -7.49 -6.30 1.08
C ILE A 38 -6.72 -5.14 1.71
N TYR A 39 -7.40 -4.21 2.38
CA TYR A 39 -6.75 -3.10 3.06
C TYR A 39 -5.81 -3.59 4.17
N LEU A 40 -6.22 -4.57 4.96
CA LEU A 40 -5.40 -5.14 6.02
C LEU A 40 -4.19 -5.91 5.45
N LEU A 41 -4.40 -6.72 4.41
CA LEU A 41 -3.32 -7.42 3.71
C LEU A 41 -2.30 -6.44 3.14
N GLN A 42 -2.74 -5.35 2.52
CA GLN A 42 -1.84 -4.34 1.96
C GLN A 42 -0.95 -3.70 3.03
N ASN A 43 -1.52 -3.36 4.19
CA ASN A 43 -0.73 -2.79 5.28
C ASN A 43 0.30 -3.77 5.83
N LEU A 44 -0.07 -5.04 6.00
CA LEU A 44 0.84 -6.09 6.47
C LEU A 44 1.97 -6.36 5.45
N THR A 45 1.63 -6.46 4.17
CA THR A 45 2.62 -6.66 3.10
C THR A 45 3.54 -5.46 2.97
N GLY A 46 3.02 -4.24 3.07
CA GLY A 46 3.82 -3.01 3.05
C GLY A 46 4.80 -2.91 4.21
N ALA A 47 4.36 -3.21 5.43
CA ALA A 47 5.24 -3.23 6.61
C ALA A 47 6.31 -4.33 6.49
N SER A 48 5.93 -5.51 5.99
CA SER A 48 6.84 -6.64 5.77
C SER A 48 7.89 -6.32 4.71
N LEU A 49 7.49 -5.67 3.61
CA LEU A 49 8.40 -5.16 2.57
C LEU A 49 9.39 -4.14 3.13
N ALA A 50 8.92 -3.17 3.91
CA ALA A 50 9.79 -2.17 4.53
C ALA A 50 10.87 -2.81 5.43
N LEU A 51 10.49 -3.83 6.20
CA LEU A 51 11.43 -4.60 7.03
C LEU A 51 12.42 -5.41 6.17
N LEU A 52 11.96 -6.08 5.12
CA LEU A 52 12.82 -6.88 4.24
C LEU A 52 13.85 -6.01 3.50
N VAL A 53 13.43 -4.84 2.99
CA VAL A 53 14.32 -3.84 2.40
C VAL A 53 15.37 -3.41 3.42
N TYR A 54 14.95 -3.10 4.65
CA TYR A 54 15.85 -2.67 5.71
C TYR A 54 16.91 -3.72 6.06
N TYR A 55 16.50 -4.99 6.21
CA TYR A 55 17.41 -6.09 6.51
C TYR A 55 18.23 -6.55 5.28
N LYS A 56 18.02 -5.95 4.10
CA LYS A 56 18.62 -6.36 2.82
C LYS A 56 18.42 -7.86 2.53
N LYS A 57 17.33 -8.44 3.01
CA LYS A 57 16.98 -9.87 2.83
C LYS A 57 15.90 -10.05 1.76
N ILE A 58 16.03 -9.33 0.65
CA ILE A 58 15.09 -9.48 -0.47
C ILE A 58 15.61 -10.61 -1.36
N ASP A 59 14.91 -11.75 -1.32
CA ASP A 59 15.04 -12.76 -2.36
C ASP A 59 14.44 -12.25 -3.66
N TRP A 60 15.11 -12.50 -4.78
CA TRP A 60 14.65 -12.14 -6.13
C TRP A 60 13.26 -12.72 -6.43
N ILE A 61 12.96 -13.90 -5.89
CA ILE A 61 11.65 -14.55 -5.98
C ILE A 61 10.56 -13.70 -5.29
N PHE A 62 10.87 -13.08 -4.16
CA PHE A 62 9.95 -12.18 -3.44
C PHE A 62 9.65 -10.93 -4.27
N PHE A 63 10.66 -10.37 -4.92
CA PHE A 63 10.52 -9.18 -5.76
C PHE A 63 9.67 -9.46 -7.01
N PHE A 64 9.85 -10.60 -7.68
CA PHE A 64 9.14 -10.91 -8.93
C PHE A 64 7.72 -11.46 -8.74
N LEU A 65 7.42 -12.12 -7.62
CA LEU A 65 6.07 -12.67 -7.37
C LEU A 65 5.20 -11.77 -6.50
N ILE A 66 5.74 -11.23 -5.41
CA ILE A 66 4.91 -10.56 -4.40
C ILE A 66 4.70 -9.09 -4.75
N LEU A 67 5.73 -8.42 -5.28
CA LEU A 67 5.63 -6.99 -5.62
C LEU A 67 4.57 -6.72 -6.71
N PRO A 68 4.48 -7.47 -7.83
CA PRO A 68 3.47 -7.20 -8.84
C PRO A 68 2.04 -7.46 -8.33
N VAL A 69 1.86 -8.52 -7.54
CA VAL A 69 0.56 -8.83 -6.91
C VAL A 69 0.15 -7.74 -5.92
N PHE A 70 1.10 -7.26 -5.12
CA PHE A 70 0.90 -6.15 -4.20
C PHE A 70 0.50 -4.86 -4.94
N ILE A 71 1.22 -4.50 -6.00
CA ILE A 71 0.91 -3.32 -6.82
C ILE A 71 -0.47 -3.46 -7.47
N ALA A 72 -0.75 -4.60 -8.13
CA ALA A 72 -2.02 -4.83 -8.80
C ALA A 72 -3.22 -4.77 -7.85
N SER A 73 -3.11 -5.40 -6.67
CA SER A 73 -4.15 -5.34 -5.64
C SER A 73 -4.36 -3.92 -5.11
N SER A 74 -3.28 -3.14 -4.97
CA SER A 74 -3.33 -1.74 -4.52
C SER A 74 -3.99 -0.83 -5.55
N VAL A 75 -3.60 -0.94 -6.83
CA VAL A 75 -4.22 -0.22 -7.95
C VAL A 75 -5.72 -0.49 -7.98
N TRP A 76 -6.12 -1.77 -7.92
CA TRP A 76 -7.52 -2.15 -7.95
C TRP A 76 -8.29 -1.61 -6.74
N PHE A 77 -7.72 -1.72 -5.53
CA PHE A 77 -8.36 -1.24 -4.30
C PHE A 77 -8.60 0.27 -4.35
N TYR A 78 -7.58 1.06 -4.68
CA TYR A 78 -7.70 2.52 -4.73
C TYR A 78 -8.62 2.96 -5.86
N PHE A 79 -8.61 2.28 -7.01
CA PHE A 79 -9.59 2.53 -8.07
C PHE A 79 -11.03 2.37 -7.55
N GLN A 80 -11.33 1.26 -6.87
CA GLN A 80 -12.65 1.03 -6.29
C GLN A 80 -13.00 2.05 -5.22
N TYR A 81 -12.05 2.38 -4.36
CA TYR A 81 -12.21 3.35 -3.28
C TYR A 81 -12.56 4.74 -3.80
N TYR A 82 -11.77 5.30 -4.72
CA TYR A 82 -12.02 6.64 -5.25
C TYR A 82 -13.24 6.70 -6.18
N ARG A 83 -13.56 5.58 -6.86
CA ARG A 83 -14.82 5.45 -7.59
C ARG A 83 -16.04 5.58 -6.66
N LEU A 84 -16.00 4.92 -5.49
CA LEU A 84 -17.08 4.97 -4.50
C LEU A 84 -17.11 6.28 -3.71
N LYS A 85 -15.98 6.98 -3.59
CA LYS A 85 -15.87 8.31 -2.99
C LYS A 85 -16.26 9.44 -3.96
N GLU A 86 -16.53 9.11 -5.23
CA GLU A 86 -16.83 10.05 -6.32
C GLU A 86 -15.73 11.10 -6.57
N SER A 87 -14.49 10.79 -6.16
CA SER A 87 -13.37 11.72 -6.22
C SER A 87 -12.53 11.49 -7.47
N LYS A 88 -12.93 12.14 -8.57
CA LYS A 88 -12.26 12.00 -9.88
C LYS A 88 -10.81 12.49 -9.87
N GLN A 89 -10.51 13.55 -9.12
CA GLN A 89 -9.16 14.11 -9.01
C GLN A 89 -8.20 13.13 -8.33
N GLU A 90 -8.59 12.55 -7.20
CA GLU A 90 -7.76 11.59 -6.48
C GLU A 90 -7.56 10.30 -7.30
N LEU A 91 -8.57 9.87 -8.06
CA LEU A 91 -8.46 8.72 -8.96
C LEU A 91 -7.40 8.95 -10.06
N ILE A 92 -7.41 10.13 -10.70
CA ILE A 92 -6.41 10.50 -11.70
C ILE A 92 -5.01 10.57 -11.08
N TYR A 93 -4.89 11.22 -9.91
CA TYR A 93 -3.63 11.34 -9.21
C TYR A 93 -3.00 9.98 -8.88
N VAL A 94 -3.80 9.06 -8.33
CA VAL A 94 -3.33 7.71 -8.01
C VAL A 94 -2.98 6.91 -9.27
N GLY A 95 -3.75 7.06 -10.34
CA GLY A 95 -3.42 6.47 -11.65
C GLY A 95 -2.05 6.94 -12.17
N CYS A 96 -1.78 8.24 -12.12
CA CYS A 96 -0.49 8.82 -12.51
C CYS A 96 0.65 8.31 -11.64
N LEU A 97 0.45 8.22 -10.32
CA LEU A 97 1.47 7.75 -9.38
C LEU A 97 1.86 6.30 -9.66
N TYR A 98 0.88 5.40 -9.89
CA TYR A 98 1.18 4.02 -10.26
C TYR A 98 1.81 3.88 -11.66
N LEU A 99 1.44 4.74 -12.61
CA LEU A 99 2.09 4.80 -13.92
C LEU A 99 3.57 5.18 -13.78
N MET A 100 3.90 6.17 -12.95
CA MET A 100 5.28 6.54 -12.68
C MET A 100 6.07 5.39 -12.05
N ILE A 101 5.49 4.69 -11.07
CA ILE A 101 6.12 3.51 -10.44
C ILE A 101 6.41 2.44 -11.50
N PHE A 102 5.44 2.14 -12.36
CA PHE A 102 5.58 1.15 -13.42
C PHE A 102 6.70 1.52 -14.42
N LEU A 103 6.77 2.79 -14.82
CA LEU A 103 7.81 3.29 -15.73
C LEU A 103 9.21 3.24 -15.11
N VAL A 104 9.34 3.39 -13.79
CA VAL A 104 10.63 3.25 -13.09
C VAL A 104 11.11 1.80 -13.08
N PHE A 105 10.21 0.83 -12.97
CA PHE A 105 10.59 -0.60 -12.93
C PHE A 105 10.80 -1.25 -14.29
N ILE A 106 10.32 -0.64 -15.39
CA ILE A 106 10.57 -1.12 -16.77
C ILE A 106 11.91 -0.62 -17.31
N LYS A 107 12.45 0.46 -16.76
CA LYS A 107 13.69 1.08 -17.20
C LYS A 107 14.91 0.38 -16.61
#